data_AF-A0AAV2QZM9-F1
#
_entry.id   AF-A0AAV2QZM9-F1
#
_cell.length_a   1.000
_cell.length_b   1.000
_cell.length_c   1.000
_cell.angle_alpha   90.00
_cell.angle_beta   90.00
_cell.angle_gamma   90.00
#
_symmetry.space_group_name_H-M   'P 1'
#
loop_
_entity.id
_entity.type
_entity.pdbx_description
1 polymer ?
#
loop_
_entity_poly.entity_id
_entity_poly.type
_entity_poly.pdbx_seq_one_letter_code
_entity_poly.pdbx_strand_id
1 'polypeptide(L)'
;NQDIQEDTLQSIDNIMKMTKNIEQEAEAIGNWTRSANQDIQEKCCKDTSFQECNQTSDKQQNDVGCPEGEGYFRSKVGNQCFKAFIVSLNWDDAQAHCEKHGMRLARPQDPVWLNTYLNQIYGDKQYYLGARGSGSVFTWRPSGD
;
A
#
# COMPACT_ATOMS: atom_id res chain seq x y z
N ASN A 1 41.77 46.82 -16.86
CA ASN A 1 40.76 46.47 -15.83
C ASN A 1 39.34 46.44 -16.40
N GLN A 2 39.09 46.97 -17.61
CA GLN A 2 37.78 46.87 -18.29
C GLN A 2 37.69 45.63 -19.20
N ASP A 3 38.77 45.26 -19.91
CA ASP A 3 38.77 44.06 -20.79
C ASP A 3 38.50 42.74 -20.03
N ILE A 4 39.03 42.63 -18.80
CA ILE A 4 38.81 41.45 -17.94
C ILE A 4 37.32 41.31 -17.56
N GLN A 5 36.58 42.42 -17.46
CA GLN A 5 35.16 42.38 -17.13
C GLN A 5 34.30 41.97 -18.33
N GLU A 6 34.65 42.39 -19.55
CA GLU A 6 33.93 41.99 -20.77
C GLU A 6 34.13 40.51 -21.09
N ASP A 7 35.35 39.99 -20.96
CA ASP A 7 35.65 38.56 -21.17
C ASP A 7 34.90 37.67 -20.17
N THR A 8 34.77 38.13 -18.92
CA THR A 8 34.02 37.43 -17.87
C THR A 8 32.52 37.42 -18.17
N LEU A 9 31.95 38.53 -18.65
CA LEU A 9 30.54 38.62 -19.02
C LEU A 9 30.22 37.74 -20.25
N GLN A 10 31.11 37.70 -21.24
CA GLN A 10 30.95 36.83 -22.40
C GLN A 10 31.00 35.36 -22.02
N SER A 11 31.86 35.00 -21.06
CA SER A 11 31.95 33.64 -20.52
C SER A 11 30.67 33.24 -19.78
N ILE A 12 30.07 34.15 -19.00
CA ILE A 12 28.81 33.92 -18.30
C ILE A 12 27.64 33.75 -19.30
N ASP A 13 27.58 34.56 -20.36
CA ASP A 13 26.54 34.43 -21.40
C ASP A 13 26.63 33.08 -22.14
N ASN A 14 27.84 32.62 -22.43
CA ASN A 14 28.07 31.30 -23.03
C ASN A 14 27.61 30.17 -22.10
N ILE A 15 27.88 30.26 -20.79
CA ILE A 15 27.41 29.28 -19.80
C ILE A 15 25.88 29.28 -19.74
N MET A 16 25.24 30.46 -19.67
CA MET A 16 23.77 30.55 -19.63
C MET A 16 23.11 29.97 -20.89
N LYS A 17 23.71 30.15 -22.07
CA LYS A 17 23.24 29.53 -23.31
C LYS A 17 23.37 28.01 -23.28
N MET A 18 24.49 27.49 -22.75
CA MET A 18 24.68 26.06 -22.59
C MET A 18 23.67 25.45 -21.62
N THR A 19 23.37 26.11 -20.50
CA THR A 19 22.36 25.62 -19.54
C THR A 19 20.97 25.50 -20.15
N LYS A 20 20.54 26.47 -20.96
CA LYS A 20 19.24 26.42 -21.65
C LYS A 20 19.16 25.27 -22.67
N ASN A 21 20.26 24.99 -23.38
CA ASN A 21 20.30 23.87 -24.32
C ASN A 21 20.17 22.52 -23.57
N ILE A 22 20.82 22.39 -22.41
CA ILE A 22 20.71 21.18 -21.57
C ILE A 22 19.27 20.99 -21.07
N GLU A 23 18.59 22.07 -20.66
CA GLU A 23 17.18 22.03 -20.24
C GLU A 23 16.26 21.57 -21.38
N GLN A 24 16.45 22.09 -22.60
CA GLN A 24 15.66 21.70 -23.77
C GLN A 24 15.88 20.23 -24.17
N GLU A 25 17.11 19.73 -24.07
CA GLU A 25 17.41 18.31 -24.31
C GLU A 25 16.78 17.41 -23.25
N ALA A 26 16.74 17.84 -21.98
CA ALA A 26 16.08 17.11 -20.90
C ALA A 26 14.56 17.00 -21.13
N GLU A 27 13.91 18.06 -21.61
CA GLU A 27 12.49 18.04 -22.00
C GLU A 27 12.24 17.11 -23.20
N ALA A 28 13.13 17.09 -24.19
CA ALA A 28 13.04 16.17 -25.33
C ALA A 28 13.16 14.70 -24.90
N ILE A 29 14.05 14.39 -23.94
CA ILE A 29 14.17 13.07 -23.32
C ILE A 29 12.88 12.69 -22.57
N GLY A 30 12.29 13.63 -21.81
CA GLY A 30 11.02 13.42 -21.12
C GLY A 30 9.86 13.12 -22.09
N ASN A 31 9.80 13.84 -23.20
CA ASN A 31 8.78 13.63 -24.22
C ASN A 31 8.95 12.32 -24.99
N TRP A 32 10.19 11.94 -25.34
CA TRP A 32 10.48 10.63 -25.95
C TRP A 32 10.10 9.48 -25.03
N THR A 33 10.39 9.58 -23.73
CA THR A 33 10.02 8.58 -22.73
C THR A 33 8.49 8.40 -22.64
N ARG A 34 7.73 9.51 -22.71
CA ARG A 34 6.26 9.48 -22.70
C ARG A 34 5.69 8.83 -23.97
N SER A 35 6.25 9.18 -25.14
CA SER A 35 5.85 8.58 -26.43
C SER A 35 6.15 7.08 -26.49
N ALA A 36 7.33 6.66 -26.02
CA ALA A 36 7.70 5.24 -25.99
C ALA A 36 6.78 4.43 -25.08
N ASN A 37 6.38 4.98 -23.92
CA ASN A 37 5.41 4.34 -23.04
C ASN A 37 4.01 4.22 -23.66
N GLN A 38 3.59 5.21 -24.46
CA GLN A 38 2.30 5.16 -25.16
C GLN A 38 2.28 4.07 -26.25
N ASP A 39 3.37 3.91 -27.00
CA ASP A 39 3.51 2.86 -28.01
C ASP A 39 3.57 1.45 -27.39
N ILE A 40 4.19 1.31 -26.21
CA ILE A 40 4.21 0.05 -25.45
C ILE A 40 2.79 -0.31 -24.99
N GLN A 41 2.00 0.66 -24.52
CA GLN A 41 0.62 0.45 -24.10
C GLN A 41 -0.30 0.00 -25.26
N GLU A 42 -0.22 0.63 -26.43
CA GLU A 42 -1.05 0.25 -27.59
C GLU A 42 -0.72 -1.13 -28.16
N LYS A 43 0.53 -1.59 -27.99
CA LYS A 43 0.99 -2.91 -28.46
C LYS A 43 0.66 -4.03 -27.49
N CYS A 44 0.68 -3.76 -26.18
CA CYS A 44 0.29 -4.70 -25.13
C CYS A 44 -1.23 -4.95 -25.06
N CYS A 45 -2.08 -4.01 -25.50
CA CYS A 45 -3.54 -4.17 -25.42
C CYS A 45 -4.19 -4.95 -26.58
N LYS A 46 -3.43 -5.45 -27.58
CA LYS A 46 -3.98 -6.13 -28.76
C LYS A 46 -3.94 -7.67 -28.71
N ASP A 47 -3.17 -8.26 -27.79
CA ASP A 47 -3.18 -9.70 -27.55
C ASP A 47 -4.00 -10.02 -26.29
N THR A 48 -5.32 -9.91 -26.40
CA THR A 48 -6.28 -10.31 -25.35
C THR A 48 -6.39 -11.84 -25.25
N SER A 49 -5.29 -12.50 -24.87
CA SER A 49 -5.29 -13.86 -24.33
C SER A 49 -4.82 -13.91 -22.87
N PHE A 50 -4.27 -12.81 -22.33
CA PHE A 50 -4.01 -12.65 -20.90
C PHE A 50 -4.24 -11.17 -20.56
N GLN A 51 -5.33 -10.86 -19.86
CA GLN A 51 -5.59 -9.51 -19.35
C GLN A 51 -4.58 -9.18 -18.25
N GLU A 52 -3.46 -8.52 -18.56
CA GLU A 52 -2.59 -7.90 -17.56
C GLU A 52 -1.60 -6.90 -18.17
N CYS A 53 -2.07 -5.75 -18.68
CA CYS A 53 -1.20 -4.62 -19.06
C CYS A 53 -1.85 -3.24 -18.84
N ASN A 54 -2.80 -3.10 -17.91
CA ASN A 54 -3.45 -1.81 -17.67
C ASN A 54 -3.80 -1.59 -16.20
N GLN A 55 -2.80 -1.27 -15.38
CA GLN A 55 -3.03 -0.65 -14.07
C GLN A 55 -1.94 0.39 -13.75
N THR A 56 -2.09 1.59 -14.32
CA THR A 56 -1.59 2.80 -13.65
C THR A 56 -2.78 3.67 -13.25
N SER A 57 -2.97 3.73 -11.92
CA SER A 57 -3.72 4.71 -11.12
C SER A 57 -5.23 4.85 -11.34
N ASP A 58 -5.97 4.71 -10.24
CA ASP A 58 -7.38 5.10 -10.01
C ASP A 58 -8.49 4.14 -10.45
N LYS A 59 -8.40 2.87 -10.04
CA LYS A 59 -9.43 2.20 -9.22
C LYS A 59 -8.99 0.79 -8.84
N GLN A 60 -8.62 0.69 -7.58
CA GLN A 60 -8.59 -0.47 -6.70
C GLN A 60 -9.51 -1.63 -7.15
N GLN A 61 -8.95 -2.63 -7.83
CA GLN A 61 -9.48 -3.98 -7.86
C GLN A 61 -8.34 -4.96 -8.16
N ASN A 62 -8.09 -5.82 -7.16
CA ASN A 62 -7.13 -6.91 -7.10
C ASN A 62 -5.67 -6.55 -6.79
N ASP A 63 -5.48 -5.61 -5.86
CA ASP A 63 -4.45 -5.81 -4.85
C ASP A 63 -5.15 -6.37 -3.60
N VAL A 64 -4.76 -7.56 -3.14
CA VAL A 64 -5.20 -8.14 -1.85
C VAL A 64 -4.49 -7.38 -0.73
N GLY A 65 -4.48 -6.05 -0.81
CA GLY A 65 -3.84 -5.14 0.12
C GLY A 65 -4.70 -5.04 1.37
N CYS A 66 -4.07 -5.11 2.54
CA CYS A 66 -4.75 -4.72 3.76
C CYS A 66 -5.13 -3.25 3.63
N PRO A 67 -6.40 -2.85 3.79
CA PRO A 67 -6.77 -1.44 3.71
C PRO A 67 -6.34 -0.73 5.00
N GLU A 68 -5.04 -0.45 5.12
CA GLU A 68 -4.42 0.12 6.32
C GLU A 68 -5.03 1.48 6.70
N GLY A 69 -5.43 2.27 5.70
CA GLY A 69 -6.10 3.56 5.88
C GLY A 69 -7.50 3.47 6.51
N GLU A 70 -8.11 2.29 6.58
CA GLU A 70 -9.42 2.07 7.21
C GLU A 70 -9.32 1.44 8.61
N GLY A 71 -8.12 1.47 9.21
CA GLY A 71 -7.84 0.88 10.52
C GLY A 71 -7.61 -0.63 10.49
N TYR A 72 -7.34 -1.19 9.30
CA TYR A 72 -6.82 -2.55 9.19
C TYR A 72 -5.31 -2.55 9.38
N PHE A 73 -4.76 -3.68 9.78
CA PHE A 73 -3.33 -3.88 9.86
C PHE A 73 -2.97 -5.31 9.47
N ARG A 74 -1.82 -5.45 8.83
CA ARG A 74 -1.35 -6.73 8.30
C ARG A 74 -0.48 -7.47 9.30
N SER A 75 -0.68 -8.78 9.39
CA SER A 75 0.21 -9.67 10.12
C SER A 75 1.64 -9.63 9.56
N LYS A 76 2.65 -9.60 10.42
CA LYS A 76 4.03 -9.87 9.97
C LYS A 76 4.22 -11.35 9.58
N VAL A 77 3.42 -12.22 10.16
CA VAL A 77 3.45 -13.66 9.90
C VAL A 77 2.18 -14.02 9.13
N GLY A 78 2.33 -14.17 7.81
CA GLY A 78 1.24 -14.51 6.88
C GLY A 78 0.53 -13.33 6.23
N ASN A 79 -0.38 -13.62 5.31
CA ASN A 79 -1.18 -12.64 4.56
C ASN A 79 -2.51 -12.31 5.26
N GLN A 80 -2.56 -12.38 6.60
CA GLN A 80 -3.78 -12.08 7.36
C GLN A 80 -3.93 -10.57 7.61
N CYS A 81 -5.16 -10.09 7.43
CA CYS A 81 -5.55 -8.73 7.73
C CYS A 81 -6.48 -8.70 8.93
N PHE A 82 -6.16 -7.84 9.89
CA PHE A 82 -6.90 -7.69 11.13
C PHE A 82 -7.41 -6.27 11.28
N LYS A 83 -8.48 -6.12 12.06
CA LYS A 83 -8.98 -4.83 12.52
C LYS A 83 -9.35 -4.96 13.99
N ALA A 84 -8.86 -4.04 14.80
CA ALA A 84 -9.14 -4.00 16.22
C ALA A 84 -10.31 -3.06 16.48
N PHE A 85 -11.33 -3.55 17.18
CA PHE A 85 -12.47 -2.75 17.62
C PHE A 85 -12.37 -2.54 19.13
N ILE A 86 -12.22 -1.27 19.55
CA ILE A 86 -12.14 -0.90 20.96
C ILE A 86 -13.55 -0.62 21.48
N VAL A 87 -14.35 -1.68 21.64
CA VAL A 87 -15.74 -1.63 22.09
C VAL A 87 -15.97 -2.66 23.20
N SER A 88 -16.80 -2.31 24.19
CA SER A 88 -17.14 -3.22 25.28
C SER A 88 -18.33 -4.09 24.87
N LEU A 89 -18.04 -5.29 24.39
CA LEU A 89 -19.02 -6.29 23.97
C LEU A 89 -18.75 -7.61 24.72
N ASN A 90 -19.73 -8.50 24.82
CA ASN A 90 -19.43 -9.89 25.17
C ASN A 90 -18.92 -10.64 23.92
N TRP A 91 -18.47 -11.89 24.08
CA TRP A 91 -17.90 -12.66 22.97
C TRP A 91 -18.89 -12.89 21.81
N ASP A 92 -20.16 -13.19 22.12
CA ASP A 92 -21.18 -13.47 21.10
C ASP A 92 -21.53 -12.17 20.32
N ASP A 93 -21.65 -11.04 21.02
CA ASP A 93 -21.87 -9.72 20.42
C ASP A 93 -20.65 -9.24 19.62
N ALA A 94 -19.42 -9.53 20.08
CA ALA A 94 -18.20 -9.22 19.35
C ALA A 94 -18.12 -10.00 18.03
N GLN A 95 -18.56 -11.26 18.03
CA GLN A 95 -18.67 -12.04 16.80
C GLN A 95 -19.68 -11.41 15.83
N ALA A 96 -20.90 -11.14 16.30
CA ALA A 96 -21.94 -10.52 15.48
C ALA A 96 -21.51 -9.14 14.95
N HIS A 97 -20.76 -8.38 15.75
CA HIS A 97 -20.19 -7.10 15.34
C HIS A 97 -19.22 -7.28 14.17
N CYS A 98 -18.28 -8.21 14.24
CA CYS A 98 -17.38 -8.51 13.12
C CYS A 98 -18.14 -8.96 11.87
N GLU A 99 -19.14 -9.83 12.01
CA GLU A 99 -19.96 -10.34 10.89
C GLU A 99 -20.76 -9.24 10.19
N LYS A 100 -21.29 -8.27 10.95
CA LYS A 100 -21.95 -7.08 10.39
C LYS A 100 -21.04 -6.25 9.48
N HIS A 101 -19.73 -6.31 9.73
CA HIS A 101 -18.72 -5.66 8.91
C HIS A 101 -18.13 -6.58 7.81
N GLY A 102 -18.75 -7.73 7.53
CA GLY A 102 -18.25 -8.70 6.56
C GLY A 102 -16.99 -9.44 7.01
N MET A 103 -16.71 -9.45 8.31
CA MET A 103 -15.54 -10.04 8.95
C MET A 103 -15.94 -11.15 9.93
N ARG A 104 -14.96 -11.73 10.62
CA ARG A 104 -15.16 -12.67 11.73
C ARG A 104 -14.10 -12.44 12.79
N LEU A 105 -14.33 -12.94 14.00
CA LEU A 105 -13.31 -12.90 15.05
C LEU A 105 -12.01 -13.58 14.58
N ALA A 106 -10.89 -12.95 14.92
CA ALA A 106 -9.59 -13.31 14.39
C ALA A 106 -9.13 -14.71 14.84
N ARG A 107 -8.54 -15.46 13.90
CA ARG A 107 -7.70 -16.63 14.17
C ARG A 107 -6.26 -16.29 13.78
N PRO A 108 -5.47 -15.69 14.69
CA PRO A 108 -4.08 -15.37 14.38
C PRO A 108 -3.26 -16.63 14.15
N GLN A 109 -2.46 -16.64 13.08
CA GLN A 109 -1.40 -17.64 12.89
C GLN A 109 -0.29 -17.46 13.92
N ASP A 110 0.02 -16.21 14.26
CA ASP A 110 0.95 -15.83 15.33
C ASP A 110 0.22 -14.99 16.40
N PRO A 111 -0.30 -15.64 17.47
CA PRO A 111 -0.98 -14.93 18.54
C PRO A 111 -0.03 -14.09 19.40
N VAL A 112 1.27 -14.43 19.46
CA VAL A 112 2.26 -13.69 20.24
C VAL A 112 2.52 -12.34 19.59
N TRP A 113 2.80 -12.35 18.28
CA TRP A 113 2.98 -11.13 17.51
C TRP A 113 1.75 -10.22 17.59
N LEU A 114 0.54 -10.78 17.40
CA LEU A 114 -0.70 -9.99 17.45
C LEU A 114 -0.88 -9.31 18.81
N ASN A 115 -0.65 -10.05 19.90
CA ASN A 115 -0.77 -9.50 21.25
C ASN A 115 0.25 -8.38 21.49
N THR A 116 1.51 -8.56 21.08
CA THR A 116 2.54 -7.52 21.19
C THR A 116 2.16 -6.27 20.39
N TYR A 117 1.68 -6.44 19.16
CA TYR A 117 1.25 -5.33 18.31
C TYR A 117 0.08 -4.55 18.92
N LEU A 118 -0.95 -5.25 19.39
CA LEU A 118 -2.11 -4.62 20.03
C LEU A 118 -1.73 -3.88 21.31
N ASN A 119 -0.84 -4.45 22.14
CA ASN A 119 -0.38 -3.81 23.36
C ASN A 119 0.46 -2.56 23.09
N GLN A 120 1.26 -2.55 22.01
CA GLN A 120 2.04 -1.38 21.62
C GLN A 120 1.17 -0.21 21.18
N ILE A 121 0.07 -0.47 20.48
CA ILE A 121 -0.79 0.58 19.90
C ILE A 121 -1.87 1.03 20.87
N TYR A 122 -2.52 0.09 21.56
CA TYR A 122 -3.73 0.35 22.35
C TYR A 122 -3.52 0.16 23.86
N GLY A 123 -2.33 -0.26 24.28
CA GLY A 123 -2.03 -0.60 25.67
C GLY A 123 -2.58 -1.96 26.10
N ASP A 124 -2.49 -2.25 27.40
CA ASP A 124 -2.97 -3.48 28.00
C ASP A 124 -4.51 -3.55 27.95
N LYS A 125 -5.03 -4.26 26.96
CA LYS A 125 -6.47 -4.48 26.73
C LYS A 125 -6.73 -5.95 26.41
N GLN A 126 -7.93 -6.40 26.75
CA GLN A 126 -8.39 -7.73 26.39
C GLN A 126 -9.14 -7.69 25.05
N TYR A 127 -8.85 -8.67 24.20
CA TYR A 127 -9.44 -8.79 22.87
C TYR A 127 -10.10 -10.17 22.72
N TYR A 128 -11.29 -10.20 22.13
CA TYR A 128 -11.93 -11.46 21.77
C TYR A 128 -11.36 -11.99 20.45
N LEU A 129 -11.01 -13.28 20.46
CA LEU A 129 -10.56 -14.03 19.29
C LEU A 129 -11.60 -15.10 18.94
N GLY A 130 -11.51 -15.67 17.73
CA GLY A 130 -12.46 -16.65 17.22
C GLY A 130 -12.36 -18.05 17.85
N ALA A 131 -11.56 -18.21 18.91
CA ALA A 131 -11.47 -19.43 19.69
C ALA A 131 -12.55 -19.45 20.77
N ARG A 132 -13.19 -20.61 20.94
CA ARG A 132 -14.09 -20.88 22.08
C ARG A 132 -13.60 -22.11 22.82
N GLY A 133 -13.63 -22.08 24.14
CA GLY A 133 -13.21 -23.21 24.96
C GLY A 133 -14.04 -23.37 26.22
N SER A 134 -14.20 -24.62 26.66
CA SER A 134 -14.92 -24.97 27.89
C SER A 134 -13.97 -25.28 29.06
N GLY A 135 -12.74 -24.77 29.01
CA GLY A 135 -11.72 -24.92 30.05
C GLY A 135 -10.66 -25.99 29.77
N SER A 136 -11.01 -27.10 29.13
CA SER A 136 -10.05 -28.20 28.82
C SER A 136 -9.76 -28.37 27.34
N VAL A 137 -10.56 -27.75 26.47
CA VAL A 137 -10.43 -27.79 25.01
C VAL A 137 -10.74 -26.41 24.48
N PHE A 138 -9.93 -25.93 23.55
CA PHE A 138 -10.24 -24.77 22.73
C PHE A 138 -10.39 -25.21 21.27
N THR A 139 -11.41 -24.71 20.61
CA THR A 139 -11.62 -24.93 19.18
C THR A 139 -11.76 -23.60 18.49
N TRP A 140 -11.09 -23.45 17.35
CA TRP A 140 -11.34 -22.35 16.45
C TRP A 140 -12.64 -22.63 15.71
N ARG A 141 -13.53 -21.65 15.60
CA ARG A 141 -14.66 -21.82 14.69
C ARG A 141 -14.11 -22.01 13.26
N PRO A 142 -14.63 -22.98 12.48
CA PRO A 142 -14.21 -23.18 11.11
C PRO A 142 -14.28 -21.86 10.34
N SER A 143 -13.27 -21.59 9.50
CA SER A 143 -13.50 -20.73 8.35
C SER A 143 -14.58 -21.43 7.53
N GLY A 144 -15.70 -20.77 7.22
CA GLY A 144 -16.74 -21.40 6.42
C GLY A 144 -16.16 -22.02 5.15
N ASP A 145 -16.58 -23.26 4.87
CA ASP A 145 -16.72 -23.79 3.52
C ASP A 145 -18.02 -23.23 2.90
#